data_AF-A0AA46PMW6-F1
#
_entry.id   AF-A0AA46PMW6-F1
#
_cell.length_a   1.000
_cell.length_b   1.000
_cell.length_c   1.000
_cell.angle_alpha   90.00
_cell.angle_beta   90.00
_cell.angle_gamma   90.00
#
_symmetry.space_group_name_H-M   'P 1'
#
loop_
_entity.id
_entity.type
_entity.pdbx_description
1 polymer ?
#
loop_
_entity_poly.entity_id
_entity_poly.type
_entity_poly.pdbx_seq_one_letter_code
_entity_poly.pdbx_strand_id
1 'polypeptide(L)'
;MSRIPAATLMEKFIEDGHYPELKKTEGTLKTLTNSIKTALESSESKRHVFEKWNLVGRFTAKKIYNVDYIGLNEYLYDVGLLLQVAEIDNNAIKTNELYHDMIQDFRLPETFYVKPNFNKAGKELIKSDFEIPDYWGINEAAQHIGQLKPRAKELAHQYEGLKSKLLHLIEKDQQKSIKQPIPHKYGSLSWVANQPKYDISAIYDYLGEGLLIEYGKPNSKLLEHYILNGMLSERDIEPFKTVKDIRLDFSVMTLEDEEKFLTMMDIKKQISAANRVGA
;
A
#
# COMPACT_ATOMS: atom_id res chain seq x y z
N MET A 1 21.06 -23.97 -19.93
CA MET A 1 20.70 -22.55 -20.14
C MET A 1 21.41 -21.72 -19.08
N SER A 2 22.25 -20.76 -19.48
CA SER A 2 22.97 -19.88 -18.54
C SER A 2 21.95 -19.09 -17.70
N ARG A 3 22.07 -19.13 -16.37
CA ARG A 3 21.21 -18.35 -15.47
C ARG A 3 21.59 -16.88 -15.61
N ILE A 4 20.66 -16.04 -16.07
CA ILE A 4 20.88 -14.59 -16.12
C ILE A 4 20.90 -14.05 -14.68
N PRO A 5 21.96 -13.35 -14.23
CA PRO A 5 22.01 -12.77 -12.89
C PRO A 5 20.92 -11.71 -12.66
N ALA A 6 20.43 -11.61 -11.43
CA ALA A 6 19.44 -10.60 -11.02
C ALA A 6 19.91 -9.16 -11.32
N ALA A 7 21.20 -8.88 -11.11
CA ALA A 7 21.83 -7.59 -11.45
C ALA A 7 21.66 -7.24 -12.93
N THR A 8 21.95 -8.19 -13.83
CA THR A 8 21.86 -7.99 -15.29
C THR A 8 20.44 -7.75 -15.75
N LEU A 9 19.44 -8.39 -15.13
CA LEU A 9 18.03 -8.13 -15.45
C LEU A 9 17.61 -6.71 -15.05
N MET A 10 18.05 -6.23 -13.90
CA MET A 10 17.77 -4.86 -13.47
C MET A 10 18.50 -3.84 -14.34
N GLU A 11 19.78 -4.07 -14.66
CA GLU A 11 20.55 -3.21 -15.57
C GLU A 11 19.88 -3.10 -16.92
N LYS A 12 19.49 -4.23 -17.52
CA LYS A 12 18.77 -4.25 -18.79
C LYS A 12 17.46 -3.47 -18.70
N PHE A 13 16.67 -3.67 -17.64
CA PHE A 13 15.41 -2.93 -17.47
C PHE A 13 15.61 -1.41 -17.34
N ILE A 14 16.74 -0.97 -16.79
CA ILE A 14 17.14 0.44 -16.73
C ILE A 14 17.64 0.93 -18.10
N GLU A 15 18.49 0.17 -18.77
CA GLU A 15 19.11 0.50 -20.06
C GLU A 15 18.11 0.55 -21.21
N ASP A 16 17.12 -0.34 -21.17
CA ASP A 16 15.98 -0.33 -22.10
C ASP A 16 15.03 0.87 -21.83
N GLY A 17 15.29 1.68 -20.80
CA GLY A 17 14.55 2.91 -20.50
C GLY A 17 13.29 2.73 -19.65
N HIS A 18 12.84 1.50 -19.40
CA HIS A 18 11.58 1.23 -18.69
C HIS A 18 11.54 1.81 -17.26
N TYR A 19 12.58 1.60 -16.46
CA TYR A 19 12.63 2.14 -15.09
C TYR A 19 12.76 3.68 -15.05
N PRO A 20 13.69 4.30 -15.82
CA PRO A 20 13.72 5.75 -15.98
C PRO A 20 12.38 6.36 -16.42
N GLU A 21 11.73 5.79 -17.43
CA GLU A 21 10.45 6.26 -17.94
C GLU A 21 9.35 6.16 -16.88
N LEU A 22 9.30 5.05 -16.14
CA LEU A 22 8.36 4.88 -15.03
C LEU A 22 8.51 5.99 -14.00
N LYS A 23 9.74 6.24 -13.53
CA LYS A 23 10.00 7.25 -12.48
C LYS A 23 9.78 8.68 -12.94
N LYS A 24 10.15 9.00 -14.18
CA LYS A 24 9.86 10.30 -14.78
C LYS A 24 8.36 10.52 -14.92
N THR A 25 7.64 9.52 -15.43
CA THR A 25 6.18 9.57 -15.61
C THR A 25 5.45 9.71 -14.26
N GLU A 26 5.85 8.96 -13.23
CA GLU A 26 5.32 9.11 -11.85
C GLU A 26 5.53 10.55 -11.34
N GLY A 27 6.73 11.11 -11.55
CA GLY A 27 7.05 12.50 -11.20
C GLY A 27 6.17 13.51 -11.94
N THR A 28 6.07 13.40 -13.26
CA THR A 28 5.25 14.27 -14.10
C THR A 28 3.78 14.20 -13.72
N LEU A 29 3.22 12.99 -13.54
CA LEU A 29 1.84 12.80 -13.10
C LEU A 29 1.57 13.46 -11.74
N LYS A 30 2.53 13.37 -10.80
CA LYS A 30 2.43 14.03 -9.50
C LYS A 30 2.40 15.55 -9.63
N THR A 31 3.32 16.12 -10.42
CA THR A 31 3.40 17.56 -10.67
C THR A 31 2.11 18.08 -11.31
N LEU A 32 1.60 17.40 -12.34
CA LEU A 32 0.34 17.76 -13.02
C LEU A 32 -0.87 17.63 -12.10
N THR A 33 -0.96 16.54 -11.33
CA THR A 33 -2.06 16.34 -10.37
C THR A 33 -2.07 17.44 -9.31
N ASN A 34 -0.91 17.85 -8.82
CA ASN A 34 -0.80 18.95 -7.86
C ASN A 34 -1.19 20.30 -8.48
N SER A 35 -0.82 20.57 -9.73
CA SER A 35 -1.23 21.79 -10.41
C SER A 35 -2.75 21.87 -10.60
N ILE A 36 -3.37 20.78 -11.05
CA ILE A 36 -4.84 20.69 -11.13
C ILE A 36 -5.45 20.86 -9.74
N LYS A 37 -4.87 20.26 -8.70
CA LYS A 37 -5.34 20.44 -7.32
C LYS A 37 -5.33 21.92 -6.93
N THR A 38 -4.20 22.60 -7.03
CA THR A 38 -4.06 24.02 -6.67
C THR A 38 -5.04 24.89 -7.43
N ALA A 39 -5.24 24.63 -8.72
CA ALA A 39 -6.18 25.39 -9.54
C ALA A 39 -7.66 25.17 -9.16
N LEU A 40 -7.99 24.05 -8.50
CA LEU A 40 -9.34 23.69 -8.09
C LEU A 40 -9.58 23.83 -6.58
N GLU A 41 -8.57 24.20 -5.78
CA GLU A 41 -8.66 24.28 -4.32
C GLU A 41 -9.72 25.29 -3.84
N SER A 42 -9.94 26.37 -4.60
CA SER A 42 -10.96 27.37 -4.32
C SER A 42 -12.33 27.03 -4.90
N SER A 43 -12.46 25.90 -5.60
CA SER A 43 -13.73 25.52 -6.21
C SER A 43 -14.72 24.99 -5.18
N GLU A 44 -15.99 25.37 -5.34
CA GLU A 44 -17.08 24.86 -4.50
C GLU A 44 -17.44 23.40 -4.80
N SER A 45 -17.14 22.93 -6.03
CA SER A 45 -17.37 21.53 -6.39
C SER A 45 -16.25 20.64 -5.85
N LYS A 46 -16.62 19.45 -5.37
CA LYS A 46 -15.63 18.42 -4.98
C LYS A 46 -15.26 17.50 -6.14
N ARG A 47 -15.99 17.55 -7.26
CA ARG A 47 -15.82 16.66 -8.41
C ARG A 47 -15.79 17.49 -9.69
N HIS A 48 -14.73 17.31 -10.47
CA HIS A 48 -14.47 18.04 -11.71
C HIS A 48 -14.26 17.04 -12.84
N VAL A 49 -15.15 17.06 -13.83
CA VAL A 49 -15.10 16.15 -14.96
C VAL A 49 -14.35 16.81 -16.11
N PHE A 50 -13.38 16.10 -16.65
CA PHE A 50 -12.66 16.47 -17.88
C PHE A 50 -13.08 15.49 -18.98
N GLU A 51 -14.30 15.63 -19.48
CA GLU A 51 -14.96 14.67 -20.39
C GLU A 51 -14.08 14.36 -21.61
N LYS A 52 -13.50 15.39 -22.22
CA LYS A 52 -12.62 15.28 -23.39
C LYS A 52 -11.44 14.32 -23.18
N TRP A 53 -10.98 14.19 -21.94
CA TRP A 53 -9.81 13.39 -21.59
C TRP A 53 -10.17 12.12 -20.81
N ASN A 54 -11.46 11.84 -20.64
CA ASN A 54 -11.97 10.71 -19.85
C ASN A 54 -11.43 10.69 -18.41
N LEU A 55 -11.27 11.87 -17.80
CA LEU A 55 -10.73 12.02 -16.46
C LEU A 55 -11.72 12.70 -15.51
N VAL A 56 -11.50 12.45 -14.23
CA VAL A 56 -12.15 13.15 -13.12
C VAL A 56 -11.12 13.52 -12.07
N GLY A 57 -11.13 14.80 -11.68
CA GLY A 57 -10.45 15.31 -10.49
C GLY A 57 -11.43 15.34 -9.33
N ARG A 58 -11.08 14.74 -8.19
CA ARG A 58 -11.97 14.65 -7.03
C ARG A 58 -11.24 14.92 -5.72
N PHE A 59 -11.87 15.75 -4.89
CA PHE A 59 -11.55 15.91 -3.48
C PHE A 59 -12.35 14.89 -2.65
N THR A 60 -11.64 14.06 -1.89
CA THR A 60 -12.21 13.01 -1.03
C THR A 60 -11.80 13.25 0.40
N ALA A 61 -12.79 13.43 1.28
CA ALA A 61 -12.55 13.53 2.71
C ALA A 61 -12.13 12.15 3.26
N LYS A 62 -10.96 12.10 3.88
CA LYS A 62 -10.41 10.91 4.53
C LYS A 62 -10.33 11.15 6.03
N LYS A 63 -11.18 10.46 6.78
CA LYS A 63 -11.13 10.45 8.24
C LYS A 63 -9.87 9.73 8.72
N ILE A 64 -9.14 10.36 9.62
CA ILE A 64 -8.01 9.79 10.33
C ILE A 64 -8.51 9.45 11.73
N TYR A 65 -8.42 8.16 12.09
CA TYR A 65 -8.91 7.67 13.38
C TYR A 65 -7.74 7.43 14.34
N ASN A 66 -7.97 7.75 15.61
CA ASN A 66 -7.31 7.06 16.71
C ASN A 66 -8.15 5.83 17.06
N VAL A 67 -7.53 4.66 17.19
CA VAL A 67 -8.24 3.41 17.47
C VAL A 67 -7.78 2.90 18.83
N ASP A 68 -8.74 2.63 19.71
CA ASP A 68 -8.51 1.88 20.94
C ASP A 68 -8.39 0.40 20.58
N TYR A 69 -7.16 -0.03 20.28
CA TYR A 69 -6.90 -1.40 19.89
C TYR A 69 -7.08 -2.39 21.04
N ILE A 70 -6.83 -1.98 22.29
CA ILE A 70 -7.00 -2.84 23.46
C ILE A 70 -8.47 -3.18 23.61
N GLY A 71 -9.34 -2.17 23.71
CA GLY A 71 -10.78 -2.39 23.83
C GLY A 71 -11.37 -3.14 22.62
N LEU A 72 -10.87 -2.87 21.41
CA LEU A 72 -11.28 -3.62 20.22
C LEU A 72 -10.86 -5.09 20.30
N ASN A 73 -9.66 -5.38 20.79
CA ASN A 73 -9.19 -6.76 20.93
C ASN A 73 -9.95 -7.52 22.03
N GLU A 74 -10.28 -6.86 23.14
CA GLU A 74 -11.17 -7.42 24.19
C GLU A 74 -12.53 -7.81 23.58
N TYR A 75 -13.17 -6.88 22.86
CA TYR A 75 -14.42 -7.17 22.18
C TYR A 75 -14.29 -8.33 21.17
N LEU A 76 -13.22 -8.34 20.36
CA LEU A 76 -12.98 -9.41 19.40
C LEU A 76 -12.73 -10.76 20.07
N TYR A 77 -12.18 -10.77 21.29
CA TYR A 77 -12.02 -11.97 22.08
C TYR A 77 -13.37 -12.50 22.56
N ASP A 78 -14.21 -11.62 23.11
CA ASP A 78 -15.54 -11.96 23.63
C ASP A 78 -16.45 -12.55 22.54
N VAL A 79 -16.33 -12.07 21.30
CA VAL A 79 -17.07 -12.61 20.15
C VAL A 79 -16.35 -13.76 19.42
N GLY A 80 -15.20 -14.22 19.92
CA GLY A 80 -14.48 -15.38 19.41
C GLY A 80 -13.72 -15.16 18.09
N LEU A 81 -13.44 -13.92 17.70
CA LEU A 81 -12.78 -13.57 16.44
C LEU A 81 -11.33 -13.09 16.59
N LEU A 82 -10.85 -12.81 17.81
CA LEU A 82 -9.50 -12.27 18.05
C LEU A 82 -8.41 -13.07 17.34
N LEU A 83 -8.39 -14.40 17.51
CA LEU A 83 -7.37 -15.27 16.92
C LEU A 83 -7.37 -15.28 15.38
N GLN A 84 -8.51 -14.95 14.77
CA GLN A 84 -8.66 -14.93 13.32
C GLN A 84 -8.19 -13.62 12.68
N VAL A 85 -8.12 -12.54 13.46
CA VAL A 85 -7.83 -11.21 12.94
C VAL A 85 -6.57 -10.59 13.53
N ALA A 86 -6.11 -11.03 14.69
CA ALA A 86 -4.95 -10.45 15.36
C ALA A 86 -3.66 -10.65 14.54
N GLU A 87 -2.84 -9.60 14.50
CA GLU A 87 -1.43 -9.64 14.14
C GLU A 87 -0.65 -8.94 15.26
N ILE A 88 0.59 -9.34 15.56
CA ILE A 88 1.39 -8.61 16.56
C ILE A 88 1.77 -7.22 16.03
N ASP A 89 1.50 -6.17 16.81
CA ASP A 89 2.05 -4.85 16.55
C ASP A 89 3.53 -4.82 16.95
N ASN A 90 4.39 -5.04 15.94
CA ASN A 90 5.84 -5.05 16.09
C ASN A 90 6.44 -3.78 16.73
N ASN A 91 5.74 -2.64 16.71
CA ASN A 91 6.21 -1.43 17.38
C ASN A 91 5.75 -1.37 18.84
N ALA A 92 4.50 -1.75 19.11
CA ALA A 92 3.96 -1.76 20.47
C ALA A 92 4.69 -2.78 21.34
N ILE A 93 4.85 -4.02 20.84
CA ILE A 93 5.46 -5.11 21.62
C ILE A 93 6.92 -4.81 22.01
N LYS A 94 7.67 -4.08 21.18
CA LYS A 94 9.07 -3.69 21.48
C LYS A 94 9.20 -2.81 22.72
N THR A 95 8.13 -2.17 23.17
CA THR A 95 8.14 -1.37 24.39
C THR A 95 8.14 -2.25 25.65
N ASN A 96 7.82 -3.54 25.52
CA ASN A 96 7.88 -4.54 26.58
C ASN A 96 8.94 -5.60 26.24
N GLU A 97 10.15 -5.44 26.80
CA GLU A 97 11.30 -6.30 26.51
C GLU A 97 11.03 -7.78 26.80
N LEU A 98 10.32 -8.08 27.89
CA LEU A 98 10.00 -9.44 28.30
C LEU A 98 9.14 -10.14 27.25
N TYR A 99 7.99 -9.57 26.91
CA TYR A 99 7.10 -10.19 25.92
C TYR A 99 7.70 -10.19 24.52
N HIS A 100 8.45 -9.15 24.16
CA HIS A 100 9.16 -9.13 22.89
C HIS A 100 10.13 -10.30 22.75
N ASP A 101 10.86 -10.66 23.81
CA ASP A 101 11.76 -11.82 23.82
C ASP A 101 10.97 -13.15 23.73
N MET A 102 9.91 -13.29 24.54
CA MET A 102 9.09 -14.51 24.58
C MET A 102 8.41 -14.84 23.24
N ILE A 103 8.00 -13.84 22.45
CA ILE A 103 7.32 -14.10 21.17
C ILE A 103 8.28 -14.54 20.05
N GLN A 104 9.60 -14.45 20.22
CA GLN A 104 10.55 -14.75 19.16
C GLN A 104 10.51 -16.22 18.71
N ASP A 105 10.19 -17.14 19.63
CA ASP A 105 10.06 -18.57 19.34
C ASP A 105 8.87 -18.90 18.43
N PHE A 106 7.89 -18.00 18.36
CA PHE A 106 6.68 -18.13 17.54
C PHE A 106 6.80 -17.41 16.19
N ARG A 107 7.99 -16.90 15.87
CA ARG A 107 8.20 -16.12 14.65
C ARG A 107 8.11 -17.01 13.41
N LEU A 108 7.26 -16.60 12.47
CA LEU A 108 7.13 -17.26 11.16
C LEU A 108 8.36 -16.99 10.29
N PRO A 109 8.64 -17.85 9.28
CA PRO A 109 9.74 -17.65 8.35
C PRO A 109 9.75 -16.24 7.75
N GLU A 110 10.94 -15.63 7.69
CA GLU A 110 11.10 -14.31 7.12
C GLU A 110 10.66 -14.31 5.65
N THR A 111 9.84 -13.33 5.30
CA THR A 111 9.51 -13.02 3.91
C THR A 111 10.23 -11.75 3.51
N PHE A 112 10.46 -11.56 2.22
CA PHE A 112 11.30 -10.48 1.74
C PHE A 112 10.73 -9.81 0.50
N TYR A 113 11.26 -8.63 0.20
CA TYR A 113 11.00 -7.92 -1.05
C TYR A 113 12.29 -7.34 -1.63
N VAL A 114 12.29 -7.17 -2.95
CA VAL A 114 13.41 -6.57 -3.68
C VAL A 114 13.25 -5.05 -3.72
N LYS A 115 14.28 -4.33 -3.29
CA LYS A 115 14.36 -2.87 -3.32
C LYS A 115 15.60 -2.41 -4.08
N PRO A 116 15.47 -1.71 -5.22
CA PRO A 116 16.62 -1.08 -5.86
C PRO A 116 17.07 0.16 -5.09
N ASN A 117 18.37 0.33 -4.95
CA ASN A 117 19.01 1.55 -4.45
C ASN A 117 19.91 2.09 -5.55
N PHE A 118 19.87 3.40 -5.81
CA PHE A 118 20.59 4.01 -6.92
C PHE A 118 21.82 4.78 -6.46
N ASN A 119 22.92 4.59 -7.19
CA ASN A 119 24.12 5.44 -7.07
C ASN A 119 23.89 6.77 -7.81
N LYS A 120 24.92 7.64 -7.89
CA LYS A 120 24.81 8.92 -8.59
C LYS A 120 24.35 8.75 -10.04
N ALA A 121 24.94 7.81 -10.78
CA ALA A 121 24.57 7.56 -12.17
C ALA A 121 23.10 7.09 -12.31
N GLY A 122 22.64 6.18 -11.45
CA GLY A 122 21.25 5.74 -11.43
C GLY A 122 20.27 6.85 -11.06
N LYS A 123 20.64 7.75 -10.15
CA LYS A 123 19.81 8.90 -9.74
C LYS A 123 19.61 9.91 -10.87
N GLU A 124 20.65 10.20 -11.65
CA GLU A 124 20.55 11.10 -12.81
C GLU A 124 19.56 10.55 -13.86
N LEU A 125 19.53 9.23 -14.07
CA LEU A 125 18.61 8.61 -15.04
C LEU A 125 17.13 8.77 -14.67
N ILE A 126 16.81 8.84 -13.37
CA ILE A 126 15.42 8.85 -12.86
C ILE A 126 14.95 10.24 -12.42
N LYS A 127 15.81 11.25 -12.51
CA LYS A 127 15.46 12.63 -12.18
C LYS A 127 14.37 13.11 -13.14
N SER A 128 13.27 13.61 -12.58
CA SER A 128 12.24 14.30 -13.36
C SER A 128 12.48 15.79 -13.25
N ASP A 129 12.84 16.41 -14.37
CA ASP A 129 12.98 17.86 -14.52
C ASP A 129 11.72 18.45 -15.20
N PHE A 130 10.58 17.79 -15.03
CA PHE A 130 9.33 18.26 -15.63
C PHE A 130 8.83 19.49 -14.88
N GLU A 131 8.84 20.61 -15.58
CA GLU A 131 8.22 21.86 -15.18
C GLU A 131 6.96 22.08 -16.02
N ILE A 132 5.92 22.63 -15.38
CA ILE A 132 4.69 22.97 -16.08
C ILE A 132 4.92 24.29 -16.82
N PRO A 133 4.73 24.35 -18.14
CA PRO A 133 4.81 25.61 -18.86
C PRO A 133 3.79 26.64 -18.37
N ASP A 134 4.18 27.90 -18.27
CA ASP A 134 3.32 28.99 -17.73
C ASP A 134 1.99 29.16 -18.47
N TYR A 135 1.93 28.77 -19.74
CA TYR A 135 0.73 28.84 -20.57
C TYR A 135 -0.22 27.64 -20.40
N TRP A 136 0.14 26.63 -19.60
CA TRP A 136 -0.74 25.50 -19.35
C TRP A 136 -1.80 25.86 -18.33
N GLY A 137 -3.05 25.71 -18.74
CA GLY A 137 -4.19 25.68 -17.83
C GLY A 137 -4.50 24.27 -17.35
N ILE A 138 -5.63 24.16 -16.66
CA ILE A 138 -6.13 22.90 -16.11
C ILE A 138 -6.40 21.88 -17.24
N ASN A 139 -6.86 22.33 -18.40
CA ASN A 139 -7.22 21.46 -19.52
C ASN A 139 -5.99 20.80 -20.16
N GLU A 140 -4.90 21.55 -20.32
CA GLU A 140 -3.62 21.05 -20.82
C GLU A 140 -3.03 20.03 -19.83
N ALA A 141 -3.05 20.35 -18.53
CA ALA A 141 -2.60 19.43 -17.50
C ALA A 141 -3.42 18.12 -17.50
N ALA A 142 -4.75 18.21 -17.62
CA ALA A 142 -5.63 17.06 -17.69
C ALA A 142 -5.38 16.21 -18.96
N GLN A 143 -5.17 16.85 -20.11
CA GLN A 143 -4.80 16.16 -21.35
C GLN A 143 -3.54 15.32 -21.17
N HIS A 144 -2.48 15.92 -20.61
CA HIS A 144 -1.21 15.24 -20.40
C HIS A 144 -1.32 14.10 -19.39
N ILE A 145 -2.12 14.24 -18.32
CA ILE A 145 -2.42 13.13 -17.40
C ILE A 145 -3.12 11.98 -18.16
N GLY A 146 -4.09 12.30 -19.01
CA GLY A 146 -4.86 11.30 -19.77
C GLY A 146 -3.96 10.47 -20.69
N GLN A 147 -2.96 11.10 -21.30
CA GLN A 147 -1.97 10.44 -22.15
C GLN A 147 -0.96 9.60 -21.36
N LEU A 148 -0.52 10.07 -20.19
CA LEU A 148 0.53 9.42 -19.40
C LEU A 148 0.02 8.26 -18.54
N LYS A 149 -1.23 8.30 -18.06
CA LYS A 149 -1.79 7.28 -17.16
C LYS A 149 -1.73 5.85 -17.71
N PRO A 150 -2.14 5.56 -18.96
CA PRO A 150 -2.05 4.21 -19.52
C PRO A 150 -0.61 3.68 -19.54
N ARG A 151 0.34 4.53 -19.97
CA ARG A 151 1.76 4.18 -20.03
C ARG A 151 2.35 3.94 -18.63
N ALA A 152 1.99 4.78 -17.66
CA ALA A 152 2.40 4.60 -16.27
C ALA A 152 1.90 3.26 -15.70
N LYS A 153 0.65 2.89 -15.99
CA LYS A 153 0.06 1.62 -15.55
C LYS A 153 0.77 0.41 -16.17
N GLU A 154 1.08 0.48 -17.45
CA GLU A 154 1.85 -0.55 -18.16
C GLU A 154 3.25 -0.73 -17.56
N LEU A 155 4.01 0.36 -17.40
CA LEU A 155 5.37 0.35 -16.85
C LEU A 155 5.39 -0.15 -15.40
N ALA A 156 4.40 0.24 -14.59
CA ALA A 156 4.26 -0.26 -13.22
C ALA A 156 4.02 -1.78 -13.21
N HIS A 157 3.17 -2.29 -14.10
CA HIS A 157 2.92 -3.72 -14.23
C HIS A 157 4.19 -4.50 -14.66
N GLN A 158 4.92 -3.99 -15.65
CA GLN A 158 6.20 -4.57 -16.07
C GLN A 158 7.22 -4.60 -14.92
N TYR A 159 7.28 -3.54 -14.13
CA TYR A 159 8.19 -3.45 -13.00
C TYR A 159 7.82 -4.41 -11.85
N GLU A 160 6.54 -4.56 -11.51
CA GLU A 160 6.10 -5.57 -10.53
C GLU A 160 6.38 -7.01 -11.03
N GLY A 161 6.21 -7.26 -12.33
CA GLY A 161 6.62 -8.50 -12.96
C GLY A 161 8.12 -8.75 -12.84
N LEU A 162 8.95 -7.71 -13.02
CA LEU A 162 10.39 -7.80 -12.80
C LEU A 162 10.72 -8.09 -11.34
N LYS A 163 10.13 -7.37 -10.38
CA LYS A 163 10.38 -7.61 -8.94
C LYS A 163 10.11 -9.05 -8.55
N SER A 164 8.99 -9.61 -9.02
CA SER A 164 8.63 -11.02 -8.75
C SER A 164 9.66 -12.00 -9.33
N LYS A 165 10.16 -11.73 -10.54
CA LYS A 165 11.23 -12.53 -11.17
C LYS A 165 12.56 -12.41 -10.41
N LEU A 166 12.94 -11.20 -10.00
CA LEU A 166 14.15 -10.95 -9.21
C LEU A 166 14.06 -11.65 -7.86
N LEU A 167 12.89 -11.61 -7.22
CA LEU A 167 12.62 -12.29 -5.95
C LEU A 167 12.95 -13.78 -6.07
N HIS A 168 12.32 -14.45 -7.03
CA HIS A 168 12.51 -15.88 -7.28
C HIS A 168 13.94 -16.28 -7.64
N LEU A 169 14.66 -15.43 -8.38
CA LEU A 169 16.04 -15.71 -8.76
C LEU A 169 16.96 -15.68 -7.55
N ILE A 170 16.80 -14.68 -6.69
CA ILE A 170 17.62 -14.54 -5.47
C ILE A 170 17.27 -15.66 -4.48
N GLU A 171 15.98 -16.01 -4.33
CA GLU A 171 15.53 -17.15 -3.52
C GLU A 171 16.09 -18.49 -3.97
N LYS A 172 16.31 -18.68 -5.28
CA LYS A 172 16.90 -19.91 -5.84
C LYS A 172 18.41 -19.97 -5.76
N ASP A 173 19.07 -18.84 -5.64
CA ASP A 173 20.52 -18.73 -5.60
C ASP A 173 21.06 -18.92 -4.17
N GLN A 174 20.47 -19.86 -3.41
CA GLN A 174 20.62 -20.12 -1.95
C GLN A 174 22.05 -20.40 -1.44
N GLN A 175 23.09 -20.00 -2.15
CA GLN A 175 24.46 -20.00 -1.66
C GLN A 175 24.72 -18.75 -0.83
N LYS A 176 24.42 -18.88 0.47
CA LYS A 176 25.05 -18.17 1.60
C LYS A 176 24.71 -16.68 1.73
N SER A 177 23.92 -16.37 2.76
CA SER A 177 24.00 -15.12 3.54
C SER A 177 23.92 -13.80 2.77
N ILE A 178 23.07 -13.67 1.75
CA ILE A 178 22.95 -12.39 1.02
C ILE A 178 22.07 -11.41 1.82
N LYS A 179 22.56 -11.00 3.00
CA LYS A 179 22.21 -9.70 3.63
C LYS A 179 22.86 -8.54 2.86
N GLN A 180 23.82 -8.83 1.98
CA GLN A 180 24.54 -7.81 1.23
C GLN A 180 23.78 -7.42 -0.04
N PRO A 181 23.62 -6.14 -0.35
CA PRO A 181 23.03 -5.70 -1.61
C PRO A 181 23.80 -6.25 -2.82
N ILE A 182 23.10 -6.69 -3.86
CA ILE A 182 23.69 -7.15 -5.11
C ILE A 182 24.07 -5.90 -5.93
N PRO A 183 25.36 -5.59 -6.12
CA PRO A 183 25.78 -4.39 -6.84
C PRO A 183 25.47 -4.53 -8.35
N HIS A 184 25.20 -3.39 -8.98
CA HIS A 184 25.03 -3.27 -10.42
C HIS A 184 25.46 -1.86 -10.88
N LYS A 185 25.60 -1.64 -12.18
CA LYS A 185 26.08 -0.39 -12.80
C LYS A 185 25.43 0.88 -12.26
N TYR A 186 24.14 0.82 -11.98
CA TYR A 186 23.33 1.97 -11.54
C TYR A 186 23.05 2.00 -10.03
N GLY A 187 23.65 1.10 -9.25
CA GLY A 187 23.48 1.04 -7.80
C GLY A 187 23.55 -0.38 -7.23
N SER A 188 22.50 -0.78 -6.51
CA SER A 188 22.41 -2.13 -5.94
C SER A 188 20.95 -2.59 -5.78
N LEU A 189 20.73 -3.89 -5.80
CA LEU A 189 19.48 -4.53 -5.40
C LEU A 189 19.61 -5.01 -3.95
N SER A 190 18.84 -4.40 -3.05
CA SER A 190 18.71 -4.89 -1.69
C SER A 190 17.57 -5.90 -1.58
N TRP A 191 17.82 -6.93 -0.77
CA TRP A 191 16.83 -7.87 -0.30
C TRP A 191 16.41 -7.43 1.10
N VAL A 192 15.18 -6.94 1.26
CA VAL A 192 14.73 -6.35 2.52
C VAL A 192 13.72 -7.26 3.17
N ALA A 193 13.94 -7.60 4.45
CA ALA A 193 13.00 -8.38 5.23
C ALA A 193 11.70 -7.59 5.44
N ASN A 194 10.56 -8.26 5.23
CA ASN A 194 9.28 -7.74 5.66
C ASN A 194 9.23 -7.69 7.19
N GLN A 195 8.26 -6.96 7.72
CA GLN A 195 8.00 -6.97 9.16
C GLN A 195 7.76 -8.41 9.64
N PRO A 196 8.30 -8.80 10.81
CA PRO A 196 8.08 -10.12 11.38
C PRO A 196 6.58 -10.44 11.50
N LYS A 197 6.24 -11.67 11.16
CA LYS A 197 4.94 -12.26 11.45
C LYS A 197 5.12 -13.39 12.45
N TYR A 198 4.08 -13.66 13.20
CA TYR A 198 4.10 -14.64 14.28
C TYR A 198 2.93 -15.60 14.14
N ASP A 199 3.10 -16.81 14.68
CA ASP A 199 2.03 -17.77 14.84
C ASP A 199 1.14 -17.35 16.02
N ILE A 200 0.00 -16.75 15.70
CA ILE A 200 -0.94 -16.21 16.69
C ILE A 200 -1.61 -17.33 17.49
N SER A 201 -1.86 -18.48 16.89
CA SER A 201 -2.50 -19.62 17.59
C SER A 201 -1.52 -20.19 18.62
N ALA A 202 -0.27 -20.41 18.22
CA ALA A 202 0.74 -20.90 19.16
C ALA A 202 1.07 -19.89 20.27
N ILE A 203 1.08 -18.59 19.97
CA ILE A 203 1.20 -17.54 20.99
C ILE A 203 0.05 -17.61 21.99
N TYR A 204 -1.19 -17.74 21.50
CA TYR A 204 -2.37 -17.84 22.37
C TYR A 204 -2.28 -19.06 23.30
N ASP A 205 -1.94 -20.22 22.75
CA ASP A 205 -1.87 -21.47 23.52
C ASP A 205 -0.79 -21.42 24.63
N TYR A 206 0.30 -20.67 24.40
CA TYR A 206 1.43 -20.60 25.35
C TYR A 206 1.38 -19.39 26.31
N LEU A 207 0.99 -18.21 25.82
CA LEU A 207 1.03 -16.94 26.54
C LEU A 207 -0.35 -16.39 26.91
N GLY A 208 -1.42 -16.98 26.37
CA GLY A 208 -2.81 -16.56 26.60
C GLY A 208 -3.25 -15.37 25.75
N GLU A 209 -4.51 -14.99 25.94
CA GLU A 209 -5.16 -13.85 25.30
C GLU A 209 -4.54 -12.51 25.67
N GLY A 210 -4.04 -12.35 26.89
CA GLY A 210 -3.66 -11.05 27.45
C GLY A 210 -2.60 -10.34 26.60
N LEU A 211 -1.64 -11.11 26.07
CA LEU A 211 -0.63 -10.57 25.15
C LEU A 211 -1.25 -10.09 23.83
N LEU A 212 -2.18 -10.87 23.28
CA LEU A 212 -2.87 -10.52 22.03
C LEU A 212 -3.83 -9.34 22.21
N ILE A 213 -4.42 -9.18 23.39
CA ILE A 213 -5.25 -8.02 23.72
C ILE A 213 -4.40 -6.76 23.80
N GLU A 214 -3.29 -6.81 24.51
CA GLU A 214 -2.44 -5.64 24.76
C GLU A 214 -1.60 -5.23 23.54
N TYR A 215 -1.05 -6.20 22.80
CA TYR A 215 -0.07 -5.95 21.73
C TYR A 215 -0.54 -6.43 20.34
N GLY A 216 -1.75 -6.96 20.25
CA GLY A 216 -2.36 -7.30 18.98
C GLY A 216 -2.89 -6.08 18.24
N LYS A 217 -2.83 -6.16 16.93
CA LYS A 217 -3.44 -5.23 16.01
C LYS A 217 -4.28 -6.00 15.00
N PRO A 218 -5.60 -5.83 15.00
CA PRO A 218 -6.45 -6.51 14.06
C PRO A 218 -6.10 -6.16 12.61
N ASN A 219 -5.98 -7.19 11.78
CA ASN A 219 -5.82 -7.05 10.34
C ASN A 219 -7.08 -6.44 9.74
N SER A 220 -6.96 -5.21 9.22
CA SER A 220 -8.10 -4.44 8.71
C SER A 220 -8.82 -5.11 7.54
N LYS A 221 -8.11 -5.93 6.73
CA LYS A 221 -8.74 -6.67 5.62
C LYS A 221 -9.55 -7.85 6.13
N LEU A 222 -9.07 -8.55 7.15
CA LEU A 222 -9.80 -9.66 7.77
C LEU A 222 -11.01 -9.13 8.55
N LEU A 223 -10.86 -8.01 9.28
CA LEU A 223 -12.01 -7.32 9.87
C LEU A 223 -13.05 -6.91 8.82
N GLU A 224 -12.62 -6.31 7.70
CA GLU A 224 -13.54 -5.97 6.60
C GLU A 224 -14.22 -7.22 6.02
N HIS A 225 -13.49 -8.33 5.88
CA HIS A 225 -14.06 -9.60 5.43
C HIS A 225 -15.17 -10.10 6.37
N TYR A 226 -14.94 -10.06 7.70
CA TYR A 226 -15.94 -10.45 8.69
C TYR A 226 -17.13 -9.50 8.77
N ILE A 227 -16.94 -8.22 8.45
CA ILE A 227 -18.06 -7.29 8.31
C ILE A 227 -18.90 -7.63 7.06
N LEU A 228 -18.25 -7.90 5.94
CA LEU A 228 -18.92 -8.20 4.69
C LEU A 228 -19.62 -9.56 4.70
N ASN A 229 -19.14 -10.54 5.47
CA ASN A 229 -19.81 -11.84 5.59
C ASN A 229 -20.88 -11.88 6.71
N GLY A 230 -21.03 -10.80 7.49
CA GLY A 230 -22.06 -10.65 8.51
C GLY A 230 -21.72 -11.19 9.89
N MET A 231 -20.48 -11.65 10.12
CA MET A 231 -20.01 -12.06 11.45
C MET A 231 -19.74 -10.87 12.38
N LEU A 232 -19.46 -9.70 11.82
CA LEU A 232 -19.32 -8.42 12.53
C LEU A 232 -20.19 -7.36 11.85
N SER A 233 -20.60 -6.34 12.59
CA SER A 233 -21.18 -5.13 12.03
C SER A 233 -20.21 -3.95 12.17
N GLU A 234 -20.36 -2.94 11.32
CA GLU A 234 -19.59 -1.70 11.47
C GLU A 234 -19.85 -1.00 12.81
N ARG A 235 -21.07 -1.16 13.37
CA ARG A 235 -21.46 -0.57 14.65
C ARG A 235 -20.74 -1.20 15.83
N ASP A 236 -20.26 -2.43 15.68
CA ASP A 236 -19.47 -3.09 16.70
C ASP A 236 -18.07 -2.50 16.78
N ILE A 237 -17.53 -2.03 15.66
CA ILE A 237 -16.16 -1.52 15.57
C ILE A 237 -16.09 -0.01 15.80
N GLU A 238 -17.14 0.73 15.44
CA GLU A 238 -17.16 2.20 15.53
C GLU A 238 -16.90 2.76 16.96
N PRO A 239 -17.38 2.16 18.06
CA PRO A 239 -17.12 2.63 19.42
C PRO A 239 -15.62 2.72 19.77
N PHE A 240 -14.79 1.88 19.15
CA PHE A 240 -13.34 1.85 19.37
C PHE A 240 -12.58 2.88 18.52
N LYS A 241 -13.27 3.66 17.69
CA LYS A 241 -12.68 4.64 16.78
C LYS A 241 -13.05 6.05 17.19
N THR A 242 -12.05 6.88 17.45
CA THR A 242 -12.21 8.31 17.63
C THR A 242 -11.66 9.05 16.43
N VAL A 243 -12.46 9.91 15.79
CA VAL A 243 -11.97 10.77 14.70
C VAL A 243 -10.96 11.76 15.27
N LYS A 244 -9.71 11.66 14.83
CA LYS A 244 -8.62 12.57 15.20
C LYS A 244 -8.55 13.78 14.27
N ASP A 245 -8.74 13.54 12.98
CA ASP A 245 -8.61 14.56 11.94
C ASP A 245 -9.38 14.15 10.69
N ILE A 246 -9.69 15.11 9.81
CA ILE A 246 -10.28 14.88 8.50
C ILE A 246 -9.41 15.56 7.47
N ARG A 247 -8.64 14.75 6.73
CA ARG A 247 -7.78 15.24 5.65
C ARG A 247 -8.53 15.21 4.33
N LEU A 248 -8.36 16.26 3.51
CA LEU A 248 -8.88 16.28 2.15
C LEU A 248 -7.80 15.77 1.18
N ASP A 249 -8.01 14.57 0.63
CA ASP A 249 -7.13 14.00 -0.39
C ASP A 249 -7.65 14.40 -1.78
N PHE A 250 -6.77 14.76 -2.70
CA PHE A 250 -7.11 15.03 -4.10
C PHE A 250 -6.54 13.93 -4.99
N SER A 251 -7.34 13.48 -5.94
CA SER A 251 -6.93 12.47 -6.92
C SER A 251 -7.49 12.81 -8.29
N VAL A 252 -6.68 12.55 -9.33
CA VAL A 252 -7.14 12.50 -10.71
C VAL A 252 -7.14 11.05 -11.17
N MET A 253 -8.27 10.55 -11.66
CA MET A 253 -8.43 9.18 -12.16
C MET A 253 -9.25 9.16 -13.45
N THR A 254 -9.28 8.01 -14.12
CA THR A 254 -10.16 7.84 -15.28
C THR A 254 -11.61 7.75 -14.82
N LEU A 255 -12.58 8.10 -15.68
CA LEU A 255 -14.00 7.93 -15.35
C LEU A 255 -14.35 6.45 -15.10
N GLU A 256 -13.72 5.54 -15.84
CA GLU A 256 -13.86 4.09 -15.64
C GLU A 256 -13.35 3.65 -14.26
N ASP A 257 -12.19 4.15 -13.81
CA ASP A 257 -11.67 3.84 -12.49
C ASP A 257 -12.55 4.42 -11.37
N GLU A 258 -13.14 5.61 -11.57
CA GLU A 258 -14.11 6.18 -10.62
C GLU A 258 -15.37 5.33 -10.53
N GLU A 259 -15.94 4.91 -11.67
CA GLU A 259 -17.14 4.07 -11.71
C GLU A 259 -16.90 2.72 -11.01
N LYS A 260 -15.77 2.07 -11.28
CA LYS A 260 -15.38 0.82 -10.60
C LYS A 260 -15.25 1.03 -9.09
N PHE A 261 -14.63 2.13 -8.68
CA PHE A 261 -14.46 2.46 -7.27
C PHE A 261 -15.82 2.70 -6.58
N LEU A 262 -16.69 3.50 -7.18
CA LEU A 262 -18.03 3.80 -6.66
C LEU A 262 -18.89 2.53 -6.58
N THR A 263 -18.89 1.72 -7.63
CA THR A 263 -19.62 0.44 -7.67
C THR A 263 -19.15 -0.50 -6.57
N MET A 264 -17.84 -0.64 -6.39
CA MET A 264 -17.28 -1.46 -5.31
C MET A 264 -17.70 -0.93 -3.93
N MET A 265 -17.69 0.39 -3.72
CA MET A 265 -18.14 0.99 -2.46
C MET A 265 -19.63 0.77 -2.20
N ASP A 266 -20.47 0.88 -3.22
CA ASP A 266 -21.91 0.73 -3.09
C ASP A 266 -22.29 -0.73 -2.82
N ILE A 267 -21.64 -1.69 -3.49
CA ILE A 267 -21.77 -3.12 -3.18
C ILE A 267 -21.39 -3.37 -1.71
N LYS A 268 -20.24 -2.86 -1.25
CA LYS A 268 -19.81 -3.03 0.14
C LYS A 268 -20.81 -2.43 1.13
N LYS A 269 -21.36 -1.25 0.85
CA LYS A 269 -22.39 -0.61 1.69
C LYS A 269 -23.69 -1.40 1.71
N GLN A 270 -24.13 -1.92 0.57
CA GLN A 270 -25.34 -2.73 0.48
C GLN A 270 -25.21 -4.02 1.28
N ILE A 271 -24.07 -4.72 1.16
CA ILE A 271 -23.76 -5.92 1.94
C ILE A 271 -23.73 -5.58 3.44
N SER A 272 -22.95 -4.57 3.83
CA SER A 272 -22.86 -4.10 5.22
C SER A 272 -24.24 -3.71 5.76
N ALA A 273 -25.09 -3.04 4.96
CA ALA A 273 -26.45 -2.67 5.37
C ALA A 273 -27.41 -3.86 5.46
N ALA A 274 -27.33 -4.83 4.55
CA ALA A 274 -28.14 -6.04 4.61
C ALA A 274 -27.81 -6.87 5.86
N ASN A 275 -26.52 -6.98 6.19
CA ASN A 275 -26.05 -7.65 7.41
C ASN A 275 -26.52 -6.93 8.69
N ARG A 276 -26.84 -5.63 8.64
CA ARG A 276 -27.44 -4.89 9.77
C ARG A 276 -28.90 -5.25 10.05
N VAL A 277 -29.64 -5.78 9.07
CA VAL A 277 -31.09 -6.07 9.20
C VAL A 277 -31.33 -7.52 9.62
N GLY A 278 -30.33 -8.40 9.43
CA GLY A 278 -30.40 -9.82 9.81
C GLY A 278 -29.79 -10.18 11.17
N ALA A 279 -29.26 -9.21 11.92
CA ALA A 279 -28.66 -9.37 13.25
C ALA A 279 -29.58 -8.80 14.35
#